data_AF-A0A522F4G5-F1
#
_entry.id   AF-A0A522F4G5-F1
#
_cell.length_a   1.000
_cell.length_b   1.000
_cell.length_c   1.000
_cell.angle_alpha   90.00
_cell.angle_beta   90.00
_cell.angle_gamma   90.00
#
_symmetry.space_group_name_H-M   'P 1'
#
loop_
_entity.id
_entity.type
_entity.pdbx_description
1 polymer ?
#
loop_
_entity_poly.entity_id
_entity_poly.type
_entity_poly.pdbx_seq_one_letter_code
_entity_poly.pdbx_strand_id
1 'polypeptide(L)'
;MFTVRLRDEESQLSLPPQPNRLSQALFASGLESSFLLLSAAAMTPFLSPTVPFCFHPLTIACAVGMINFLLRLPLWLNEPFHDSQSNWIRSVFFANFDAIYRSTLLHETAHALTALYFYPHSNPQIQLNPPYGGITSYEVFESSSHHKTRTINALISAAGPSADLLWGYCSLYLAQVMAKQKPQFSSHLRLSCWFSVVGNLCYALTALGGVNNKTNDFHSIYKNTGISPFFAAMFILSSMLIWQMILSKCHPNTDSQLGNNRFGLFNNSKNNTPEQSVAESKMELTYQGLV
;
A
#
# COMPACT_ATOMS: atom_id res chain seq x y z
N MET A 1 -47.53 41.00 -25.36
CA MET A 1 -46.84 39.70 -25.22
C MET A 1 -45.35 40.01 -25.14
N PHE A 2 -44.75 39.89 -23.96
CA PHE A 2 -43.34 40.26 -23.71
C PHE A 2 -42.51 38.99 -23.61
N THR A 3 -41.52 38.85 -24.50
CA THR A 3 -40.57 37.73 -24.50
C THR A 3 -39.35 38.13 -23.69
N VAL A 4 -39.24 37.64 -22.46
CA VAL A 4 -38.05 37.82 -21.61
C VAL A 4 -37.00 36.79 -22.07
N ARG A 5 -35.94 37.24 -22.75
CA ARG A 5 -34.74 36.44 -22.98
C ARG A 5 -33.90 36.50 -21.71
N LEU A 6 -33.90 35.40 -20.94
CA LEU A 6 -32.87 35.16 -19.93
C LEU A 6 -31.54 35.00 -20.67
N ARG A 7 -30.62 35.93 -20.43
CA ARG A 7 -29.25 35.86 -20.93
C ARG A 7 -28.53 34.87 -20.02
N ASP A 8 -28.25 33.68 -20.53
CA ASP A 8 -27.34 32.73 -19.88
C ASP A 8 -25.93 33.34 -19.93
N GLU A 9 -25.63 34.19 -18.95
CA GLU A 9 -24.25 34.51 -18.60
C GLU A 9 -23.67 33.26 -17.96
N GLU A 10 -23.27 32.29 -18.80
CA GLU A 10 -22.23 31.34 -18.46
C GLU A 10 -20.98 32.16 -18.15
N SER A 11 -20.88 32.60 -16.89
CA SER A 11 -19.61 33.00 -16.32
C SER A 11 -18.69 31.79 -16.51
N GLN A 12 -17.83 31.85 -17.52
CA GLN A 12 -16.73 30.92 -17.67
C GLN A 12 -15.87 31.07 -16.42
N LEU A 13 -16.24 30.32 -15.38
CA LEU A 13 -15.49 30.22 -14.14
C LEU A 13 -14.20 29.54 -14.57
N SER A 14 -13.18 30.35 -14.85
CA SER A 14 -11.88 29.88 -15.27
C SER A 14 -11.45 28.87 -14.21
N LEU A 15 -11.42 27.59 -14.60
CA LEU A 15 -11.00 26.54 -13.69
C LEU A 15 -9.62 26.95 -13.15
N PRO A 16 -9.41 26.88 -11.83
CA PRO A 16 -8.13 27.25 -11.25
C PRO A 16 -7.03 26.48 -12.00
N PRO A 17 -5.90 27.14 -12.31
CA PRO A 17 -4.82 26.52 -13.08
C PRO A 17 -4.47 25.20 -12.42
N GLN A 18 -4.60 24.11 -13.18
CA GLN A 18 -4.29 22.78 -12.68
C GLN A 18 -2.83 22.79 -12.20
N PRO A 19 -2.56 22.43 -10.94
CA PRO A 19 -1.20 22.39 -10.42
C PRO A 19 -0.31 21.56 -11.34
N ASN A 20 0.92 22.05 -11.58
CA ASN A 20 1.87 21.41 -12.48
C ASN A 20 2.05 19.93 -12.09
N ARG A 21 1.61 19.01 -12.95
CA ARG A 21 1.67 17.56 -12.74
C ARG A 21 3.08 17.07 -12.39
N LEU A 22 4.11 17.76 -12.88
CA LEU A 22 5.51 17.49 -12.55
C LEU A 22 5.81 17.75 -11.07
N SER A 23 5.48 18.94 -10.57
CA SER A 23 5.70 19.31 -9.16
C SER A 23 5.01 18.32 -8.21
N GLN A 24 3.82 17.89 -8.61
CA GLN A 24 2.99 16.96 -7.91
C GLN A 24 3.56 15.54 -7.83
N ALA A 25 4.21 15.07 -8.89
CA ALA A 25 4.84 13.76 -8.96
C ALA A 25 6.20 13.76 -8.24
N LEU A 26 7.01 14.81 -8.42
CA LEU A 26 8.28 14.98 -7.72
C LEU A 26 8.10 15.00 -6.20
N PHE A 27 7.07 15.71 -5.73
CA PHE A 27 6.73 15.72 -4.30
C PHE A 27 6.39 14.31 -3.78
N ALA A 28 5.57 13.54 -4.50
CA ALA A 28 5.18 12.19 -4.08
C ALA A 28 6.39 11.23 -4.07
N SER A 29 7.20 11.22 -5.13
CA SER A 29 8.40 10.39 -5.20
C SER A 29 9.44 10.78 -4.15
N GLY A 30 9.61 12.08 -3.90
CA GLY A 30 10.49 12.60 -2.86
C GLY A 30 10.05 12.19 -1.45
N LEU A 31 8.75 12.29 -1.17
CA LEU A 31 8.17 11.87 0.11
C LEU A 31 8.34 10.36 0.33
N GLU A 32 8.01 9.53 -0.67
CA GLU A 32 8.22 8.07 -0.62
C GLU A 32 9.68 7.69 -0.39
N SER A 33 10.60 8.31 -1.14
CA SER A 33 12.04 8.07 -1.01
C SER A 33 12.55 8.51 0.36
N SER A 34 12.05 9.63 0.90
CA SER A 34 12.41 10.12 2.23
C SER A 34 11.97 9.16 3.33
N PHE A 35 10.76 8.59 3.23
CA PHE A 35 10.29 7.57 4.18
C PHE A 35 11.14 6.31 4.13
N LEU A 36 11.48 5.83 2.93
CA LEU A 36 12.35 4.66 2.75
C LEU A 36 13.75 4.91 3.31
N LEU A 37 14.33 6.09 3.04
CA LEU A 37 15.66 6.47 3.53
C LEU A 37 15.67 6.66 5.04
N LEU A 38 14.68 7.33 5.63
CA LEU A 38 14.58 7.45 7.09
C LEU A 38 14.43 6.09 7.76
N SER A 39 13.59 5.21 7.20
CA SER A 39 13.41 3.86 7.71
C SER A 39 14.73 3.09 7.64
N ALA A 40 15.41 3.09 6.49
CA ALA A 40 16.71 2.46 6.33
C ALA A 40 17.77 3.04 7.29
N ALA A 41 17.81 4.36 7.46
CA ALA A 41 18.76 5.04 8.33
C ALA A 41 18.56 4.65 9.80
N ALA A 42 17.31 4.67 10.28
CA ALA A 42 16.94 4.29 11.65
C ALA A 42 17.35 2.84 11.99
N MET A 43 17.58 2.02 10.98
CA MET A 43 17.83 0.59 11.12
C MET A 43 19.28 0.18 10.93
N THR A 44 20.09 1.05 10.33
CA THR A 44 21.53 0.88 10.19
C THR A 44 22.22 0.40 11.48
N PRO A 45 21.85 0.91 12.68
CA PRO A 45 22.48 0.46 13.93
C PRO A 45 22.25 -1.02 14.28
N PHE A 46 21.20 -1.65 13.74
CA PHE A 46 20.84 -3.03 14.05
C PHE A 46 21.34 -4.05 13.02
N LEU A 47 21.95 -3.61 11.92
CA LEU A 47 22.36 -4.53 10.87
C LEU A 47 23.57 -5.35 11.27
N SER A 48 23.51 -6.64 10.99
CA SER A 48 24.69 -7.49 11.11
C SER A 48 25.81 -6.95 10.20
N PRO A 49 27.07 -6.89 10.68
CA PRO A 49 28.21 -6.50 9.85
C PRO A 49 28.46 -7.46 8.68
N THR A 50 27.83 -8.64 8.69
CA THR A 50 27.93 -9.62 7.59
C THR A 50 26.96 -9.36 6.44
N VAL A 51 26.04 -8.40 6.57
CA VAL A 51 25.09 -8.06 5.48
C VAL A 51 25.88 -7.47 4.30
N PRO A 52 25.86 -8.10 3.12
CA PRO A 52 26.55 -7.58 1.94
C PRO A 52 26.05 -6.16 1.60
N PHE A 53 26.94 -5.30 1.08
CA PHE A 53 26.61 -3.91 0.75
C PHE A 53 25.38 -3.76 -0.18
N CYS A 54 25.19 -4.68 -1.12
CA CYS A 54 24.03 -4.70 -2.01
C CYS A 54 22.70 -4.97 -1.29
N PHE A 55 22.74 -5.56 -0.09
CA PHE A 55 21.59 -5.79 0.78
C PHE A 55 21.51 -4.82 1.95
N HIS A 56 22.41 -3.83 2.00
CA HIS A 56 22.32 -2.76 2.99
C HIS A 56 20.99 -2.01 2.77
N PRO A 57 20.16 -1.80 3.81
CA PRO A 57 18.86 -1.13 3.70
C PRO A 57 18.95 0.21 3.01
N LEU A 58 20.03 0.98 3.23
CA LEU A 58 20.25 2.25 2.53
C LEU A 58 20.45 2.05 1.02
N THR A 59 21.26 1.07 0.62
CA THR A 59 21.48 0.72 -0.79
C THR A 59 20.18 0.28 -1.44
N ILE A 60 19.42 -0.57 -0.75
CA ILE A 60 18.10 -1.04 -1.20
C ILE A 60 17.15 0.16 -1.32
N ALA A 61 17.00 0.99 -0.29
CA ALA A 61 16.15 2.18 -0.29
C ALA A 61 16.49 3.14 -1.44
N CYS A 62 17.78 3.39 -1.68
CA CYS A 62 18.25 4.15 -2.83
C CYS A 62 17.87 3.49 -4.16
N ALA A 63 18.07 2.18 -4.30
CA ALA A 63 17.69 1.45 -5.50
C ALA A 63 16.18 1.48 -5.74
N VAL A 64 15.35 1.31 -4.69
CA VAL A 64 13.88 1.43 -4.77
C VAL A 64 13.49 2.82 -5.21
N GLY A 65 14.04 3.85 -4.55
CA GLY A 65 13.76 5.25 -4.84
C GLY A 65 14.12 5.58 -6.29
N MET A 66 15.27 5.09 -6.77
CA MET A 66 15.70 5.26 -8.15
C MET A 66 14.81 4.51 -9.14
N ILE A 67 14.45 3.25 -8.89
CA ILE A 67 13.53 2.49 -9.75
C ILE A 67 12.14 3.16 -9.78
N ASN A 68 11.66 3.66 -8.63
CA ASN A 68 10.41 4.42 -8.51
C ASN A 68 10.43 5.73 -9.28
N PHE A 69 11.56 6.43 -9.21
CA PHE A 69 11.79 7.60 -10.03
C PHE A 69 11.76 7.23 -11.53
N LEU A 70 12.55 6.24 -11.96
CA LEU A 70 12.66 5.85 -13.37
C LEU A 70 11.35 5.31 -13.96
N LEU A 71 10.55 4.55 -13.20
CA LEU A 71 9.25 4.05 -13.68
C LEU A 71 8.15 5.13 -13.71
N ARG A 72 8.40 6.30 -13.12
CA ARG A 72 7.54 7.49 -13.24
C ARG A 72 8.03 8.46 -14.33
N LEU A 73 9.29 8.34 -14.77
CA LEU A 73 9.90 9.15 -15.83
C LEU A 73 9.09 9.20 -17.14
N PRO A 74 8.51 8.10 -17.67
CA PRO A 74 7.69 8.17 -18.88
C PRO A 74 6.40 9.00 -18.71
N LEU A 75 5.82 9.03 -17.51
CA LEU A 75 4.69 9.93 -17.21
C LEU A 75 5.10 11.40 -17.20
N TRP A 76 6.40 11.68 -17.05
CA TRP A 76 6.95 13.04 -17.02
C TRP A 76 7.27 13.58 -18.42
N LEU A 77 7.49 12.69 -19.39
CA LEU A 77 7.81 13.06 -20.77
C LEU A 77 6.56 13.33 -21.63
N ASN A 78 5.38 13.54 -21.01
CA ASN A 78 4.11 13.83 -21.68
C ASN A 78 3.62 12.77 -22.67
N GLU A 79 4.21 11.57 -22.67
CA GLU A 79 3.64 10.43 -23.37
C GLU A 79 2.33 10.05 -22.66
N PRO A 80 1.17 10.04 -23.35
CA PRO A 80 -0.07 9.56 -22.78
C PRO A 80 0.02 8.05 -22.55
N PHE A 81 0.68 7.63 -21.48
CA PHE A 81 0.49 6.32 -20.87
C PHE A 81 -0.87 6.31 -20.15
N HIS A 82 -1.93 6.48 -20.94
CA HIS A 82 -3.32 6.43 -20.52
C HIS A 82 -3.80 5.00 -20.30
N ASP A 83 -2.97 3.99 -20.56
CA ASP A 83 -3.39 2.64 -20.39
C ASP A 83 -3.41 2.26 -18.90
N SER A 84 -4.62 2.12 -18.38
CA SER A 84 -4.91 1.68 -17.01
C SER A 84 -4.13 0.43 -16.61
N GLN A 85 -3.81 -0.43 -17.59
CA GLN A 85 -3.00 -1.64 -17.42
C GLN A 85 -1.56 -1.31 -16.99
N SER A 86 -0.89 -0.38 -17.66
CA SER A 86 0.50 -0.01 -17.36
C SER A 86 0.66 0.55 -15.93
N ASN A 87 -0.28 1.39 -15.50
CA ASN A 87 -0.32 1.95 -14.15
C ASN A 87 -0.57 0.88 -13.09
N TRP A 88 -1.40 -0.12 -13.41
CA TRP A 88 -1.67 -1.24 -12.52
C TRP A 88 -0.44 -2.16 -12.38
N ILE A 89 0.16 -2.59 -13.49
CA ILE A 89 1.38 -3.42 -13.51
C ILE A 89 2.48 -2.77 -12.68
N ARG A 90 2.69 -1.46 -12.88
CA ARG A 90 3.66 -0.69 -12.11
C ARG A 90 3.35 -0.67 -10.62
N SER A 91 2.08 -0.44 -10.25
CA SER A 91 1.67 -0.41 -8.85
C SER A 91 1.85 -1.77 -8.17
N VAL A 92 1.59 -2.86 -8.89
CA VAL A 92 1.84 -4.24 -8.44
C VAL A 92 3.33 -4.49 -8.24
N PHE A 93 4.16 -4.11 -9.21
CA PHE A 93 5.62 -4.25 -9.11
C PHE A 93 6.16 -3.51 -7.87
N PHE A 94 5.75 -2.25 -7.66
CA PHE A 94 6.17 -1.51 -6.47
C PHE A 94 5.63 -2.08 -5.18
N ALA A 95 4.37 -2.49 -5.15
CA ALA A 95 3.79 -3.11 -3.95
C ALA A 95 4.51 -4.41 -3.58
N ASN A 96 4.93 -5.20 -4.58
CA ASN A 96 5.73 -6.41 -4.36
C ASN A 96 7.13 -6.08 -3.83
N PHE A 97 7.81 -5.10 -4.44
CA PHE A 97 9.12 -4.64 -3.97
C PHE A 97 9.04 -4.09 -2.54
N ASP A 98 8.05 -3.25 -2.26
CA ASP A 98 7.77 -2.69 -0.94
C ASP A 98 7.52 -3.79 0.10
N ALA A 99 6.75 -4.83 -0.27
CA ALA A 99 6.50 -5.99 0.57
C ALA A 99 7.79 -6.78 0.88
N ILE A 100 8.62 -7.04 -0.13
CA ILE A 100 9.86 -7.83 0.05
C ILE A 100 10.86 -7.09 0.94
N TYR A 101 11.03 -5.79 0.73
CA TYR A 101 12.12 -5.05 1.34
C TYR A 101 11.65 -4.24 2.54
N ARG A 102 10.78 -3.25 2.35
CA ARG A 102 10.36 -2.35 3.44
C ARG A 102 9.57 -3.11 4.50
N SER A 103 8.65 -4.01 4.13
CA SER A 103 7.87 -4.77 5.11
C SER A 103 8.77 -5.68 5.94
N THR A 104 9.60 -6.52 5.32
CA THR A 104 10.59 -7.37 6.02
C THR A 104 11.47 -6.55 6.95
N LEU A 105 11.97 -5.43 6.44
CA LEU A 105 12.83 -4.53 7.17
C LEU A 105 12.09 -4.00 8.43
N LEU A 106 10.91 -3.40 8.26
CA LEU A 106 10.07 -2.92 9.37
C LEU A 106 9.75 -4.03 10.39
N HIS A 107 9.43 -5.22 9.92
CA HIS A 107 9.11 -6.40 10.70
C HIS A 107 10.27 -6.78 11.65
N GLU A 108 11.48 -6.94 11.11
CA GLU A 108 12.65 -7.29 11.90
C GLU A 108 13.04 -6.20 12.91
N THR A 109 12.90 -4.92 12.57
CA THR A 109 13.15 -3.85 13.55
C THR A 109 12.15 -3.81 14.68
N ALA A 110 10.90 -4.17 14.43
CA ALA A 110 9.93 -4.26 15.52
C ALA A 110 10.35 -5.36 16.53
N HIS A 111 10.87 -6.49 16.07
CA HIS A 111 11.47 -7.50 16.94
C HIS A 111 12.67 -6.94 17.71
N ALA A 112 13.63 -6.32 17.01
CA ALA A 112 14.85 -5.78 17.59
C ALA A 112 14.57 -4.72 18.66
N LEU A 113 13.68 -3.76 18.38
CA LEU A 113 13.29 -2.71 19.32
C LEU A 113 12.55 -3.27 20.53
N THR A 114 11.66 -4.24 20.33
CA THR A 114 10.93 -4.87 21.43
C THR A 114 11.88 -5.70 22.32
N ALA A 115 12.84 -6.40 21.71
CA ALA A 115 13.89 -7.11 22.45
C ALA A 115 14.73 -6.14 23.27
N LEU A 116 15.19 -5.03 22.69
CA LEU A 116 15.97 -4.01 23.39
C LEU A 116 15.18 -3.35 24.54
N TYR A 117 13.87 -3.16 24.38
CA TYR A 117 13.02 -2.61 25.42
C TYR A 117 12.92 -3.53 26.65
N PHE A 118 12.72 -4.84 26.44
CA PHE A 118 12.59 -5.80 27.54
C PHE A 118 13.93 -6.33 28.06
N TYR A 119 14.97 -6.32 27.23
CA TYR A 119 16.32 -6.79 27.52
C TYR A 119 17.34 -5.70 27.08
N PRO A 120 17.59 -4.67 27.90
CA PRO A 120 18.41 -3.51 27.52
C PRO A 120 19.84 -3.81 27.03
N HIS A 121 20.34 -5.01 27.32
CA HIS A 121 21.68 -5.47 26.92
C HIS A 121 21.65 -6.54 25.83
N SER A 122 20.54 -6.75 25.12
CA SER A 122 20.38 -7.89 24.22
C SER A 122 21.12 -7.83 22.89
N ASN A 123 21.75 -6.69 22.57
CA ASN A 123 22.52 -6.46 21.34
C ASN A 123 21.85 -7.05 20.08
N PRO A 124 20.61 -6.66 19.74
CA PRO A 124 19.86 -7.29 18.66
C PRO A 124 20.54 -7.05 17.30
N GLN A 125 20.58 -8.10 16.47
CA GLN A 125 21.14 -8.06 15.12
C GLN A 125 20.09 -8.51 14.10
N ILE A 126 19.96 -7.75 13.02
CA ILE A 126 19.07 -8.02 11.90
C ILE A 126 19.91 -8.51 10.72
N GLN A 127 19.53 -9.67 10.20
CA GLN A 127 20.00 -10.20 8.93
C GLN A 127 18.85 -10.18 7.92
N LEU A 128 19.07 -9.57 6.77
CA LEU A 128 18.12 -9.59 5.65
C LEU A 128 18.56 -10.63 4.62
N ASN A 129 17.62 -11.46 4.18
CA ASN A 129 17.85 -12.47 3.14
C ASN A 129 16.81 -12.33 2.01
N PRO A 130 16.76 -11.21 1.25
CA PRO A 130 15.77 -11.05 0.19
C PRO A 130 15.93 -12.10 -0.92
N PRO A 131 14.85 -12.63 -1.51
CA PRO A 131 13.43 -12.36 -1.21
C PRO A 131 12.85 -13.26 -0.10
N TYR A 132 13.67 -14.01 0.62
CA TYR A 132 13.27 -15.04 1.59
C TYR A 132 12.90 -14.51 2.98
N GLY A 133 13.02 -13.20 3.22
CA GLY A 133 12.64 -12.55 4.48
C GLY A 133 13.84 -12.04 5.28
N GLY A 134 13.69 -12.00 6.61
CA GLY A 134 14.67 -11.50 7.56
C GLY A 134 14.77 -12.41 8.79
N ILE A 135 15.80 -12.19 9.59
CA ILE A 135 16.00 -12.85 10.88
C ILE A 135 16.52 -11.81 11.86
N THR A 136 15.87 -11.70 13.01
CA THR A 136 16.37 -10.96 14.17
C THR A 136 16.91 -11.92 15.22
N SER A 137 18.19 -11.79 15.55
CA SER A 137 18.83 -12.47 16.68
C SER A 137 19.09 -11.48 17.82
N TYR A 138 19.09 -11.97 19.05
CA TYR A 138 19.43 -11.18 20.24
C TYR A 138 19.86 -12.11 21.37
N GLU A 139 20.66 -11.60 22.30
CA GLU A 139 21.18 -12.34 23.45
C GLU A 139 20.37 -12.00 24.71
N VAL A 140 20.10 -12.99 25.56
CA VAL A 140 19.37 -12.78 26.81
C VAL A 140 20.32 -13.04 27.97
N PHE A 141 20.74 -11.97 28.65
CA PHE A 141 21.71 -12.03 29.74
C PHE A 141 21.07 -12.21 31.14
N GLU A 142 19.78 -11.93 31.29
CA GLU A 142 19.10 -11.99 32.58
C GLU A 142 18.42 -13.33 32.86
N SER A 143 18.72 -13.91 34.02
CA SER A 143 17.98 -15.04 34.59
C SER A 143 16.63 -14.54 35.13
N SER A 144 15.64 -14.45 34.25
CA SER A 144 14.25 -14.17 34.64
C SER A 144 13.49 -15.48 34.90
N SER A 145 12.44 -15.43 35.73
CA SER A 145 11.55 -16.58 35.95
C SER A 145 10.96 -17.08 34.63
N HIS A 146 10.85 -18.40 34.45
CA HIS A 146 10.43 -19.03 33.18
C HIS A 146 9.12 -18.45 32.59
N HIS A 147 8.14 -18.09 33.43
CA HIS A 147 6.88 -17.48 32.99
C HIS A 147 7.04 -16.07 32.39
N LYS A 148 7.86 -15.23 33.02
CA LYS A 148 8.17 -13.87 32.53
C LYS A 148 8.84 -13.94 31.16
N THR A 149 9.81 -14.85 31.00
CA THR A 149 10.53 -15.06 29.74
C THR A 149 9.61 -15.50 28.62
N ARG A 150 8.66 -16.43 28.86
CA ARG A 150 7.68 -16.84 27.83
C ARG A 150 6.82 -15.69 27.34
N THR A 151 6.30 -14.89 28.26
CA THR A 151 5.43 -13.75 27.91
C THR A 151 6.18 -12.71 27.09
N ILE A 152 7.41 -12.35 27.51
CA ILE A 152 8.24 -11.41 26.77
C ILE A 152 8.58 -11.95 25.38
N ASN A 153 8.95 -13.23 25.26
CA ASN A 153 9.26 -13.84 23.97
C ASN A 153 8.04 -13.86 23.03
N ALA A 154 6.84 -14.08 23.57
CA ALA A 154 5.62 -13.94 22.79
C ALA A 154 5.39 -12.50 22.29
N LEU A 155 5.65 -11.50 23.14
CA LEU A 155 5.54 -10.09 22.76
C LEU A 155 6.58 -9.71 21.70
N ILE A 156 7.83 -10.16 21.84
CA ILE A 156 8.87 -9.96 20.83
C ILE A 156 8.42 -10.59 19.51
N SER A 157 7.99 -11.86 19.49
CA SER A 157 7.48 -12.49 18.25
C SER A 157 6.22 -11.83 17.69
N ALA A 158 5.35 -11.24 18.52
CA ALA A 158 4.19 -10.51 18.04
C ALA A 158 4.54 -9.15 17.42
N ALA A 159 5.71 -8.57 17.75
CA ALA A 159 6.08 -7.22 17.35
C ALA A 159 6.20 -7.04 15.83
N GLY A 160 6.86 -7.97 15.13
CA GLY A 160 7.01 -7.95 13.67
C GLY A 160 5.67 -7.88 12.94
N PRO A 161 4.80 -8.90 13.08
CA PRO A 161 3.48 -8.89 12.46
C PRO A 161 2.60 -7.69 12.89
N SER A 162 2.73 -7.23 14.14
CA SER A 162 1.98 -6.06 14.62
C SER A 162 2.42 -4.77 13.94
N ALA A 163 3.73 -4.60 13.68
CA ALA A 163 4.26 -3.45 12.96
C ALA A 163 3.81 -3.43 11.49
N ASP A 164 3.76 -4.60 10.84
CA ASP A 164 3.20 -4.73 9.49
C ASP A 164 1.72 -4.33 9.44
N LEU A 165 0.91 -4.80 10.41
CA LEU A 165 -0.51 -4.42 10.50
C LEU A 165 -0.70 -2.93 10.73
N LEU A 166 0.06 -2.35 11.67
CA LEU A 166 0.01 -0.93 11.96
C LEU A 166 0.34 -0.10 10.71
N TRP A 167 1.39 -0.50 9.98
CA TRP A 167 1.72 0.13 8.71
C TRP A 167 0.61 -0.03 7.67
N GLY A 168 -0.03 -1.20 7.59
CA GLY A 168 -1.20 -1.43 6.74
C GLY A 168 -2.34 -0.47 7.05
N TYR A 169 -2.68 -0.28 8.33
CA TYR A 169 -3.73 0.66 8.74
C TYR A 169 -3.40 2.10 8.35
N CYS A 170 -2.17 2.55 8.62
CA CYS A 170 -1.68 3.87 8.23
C CYS A 170 -1.71 4.06 6.71
N SER A 171 -1.28 3.06 5.96
CA SER A 171 -1.25 3.07 4.49
C SER A 171 -2.65 3.19 3.90
N LEU A 172 -3.64 2.45 4.42
CA LEU A 172 -5.03 2.56 3.97
C LEU A 172 -5.64 3.92 4.30
N TYR A 173 -5.37 4.45 5.49
CA TYR A 173 -5.83 5.79 5.86
C TYR A 173 -5.26 6.86 4.92
N LEU A 174 -3.94 6.85 4.71
CA LEU A 174 -3.27 7.76 3.78
C LEU A 174 -3.79 7.58 2.35
N ALA A 175 -4.00 6.34 1.91
CA ALA A 175 -4.57 6.07 0.60
C ALA A 175 -5.98 6.68 0.46
N GLN A 176 -6.81 6.63 1.50
CA GLN A 176 -8.15 7.23 1.48
C GLN A 176 -8.07 8.76 1.37
N VAL A 177 -7.25 9.40 2.20
CA VAL A 177 -7.08 10.87 2.23
C VAL A 177 -6.49 11.39 0.92
N MET A 178 -5.57 10.64 0.32
CA MET A 178 -4.85 11.06 -0.88
C MET A 178 -5.51 10.60 -2.19
N ALA A 179 -6.65 9.88 -2.14
CA ALA A 179 -7.28 9.31 -3.33
C ALA A 179 -7.58 10.35 -4.43
N LYS A 180 -8.04 11.55 -4.04
CA LYS A 180 -8.36 12.63 -4.99
C LYS A 180 -7.13 13.39 -5.47
N GLN A 181 -6.18 13.63 -4.56
CA GLN A 181 -5.02 14.47 -4.84
C GLN A 181 -3.93 13.69 -5.60
N LYS A 182 -3.78 12.39 -5.28
CA LYS A 182 -2.71 11.49 -5.76
C LYS A 182 -3.25 10.07 -5.97
N PRO A 183 -4.12 9.84 -6.97
CA PRO A 183 -4.77 8.54 -7.18
C PRO A 183 -3.77 7.38 -7.38
N GLN A 184 -2.63 7.64 -8.02
CA GLN A 184 -1.59 6.62 -8.23
C GLN A 184 -0.92 6.20 -6.92
N PHE A 185 -0.59 7.17 -6.05
CA PHE A 185 -0.02 6.90 -4.73
C PHE A 185 -1.01 6.16 -3.84
N SER A 186 -2.28 6.59 -3.86
CA SER A 186 -3.37 5.89 -3.18
C SER A 186 -3.50 4.43 -3.61
N SER A 187 -3.48 4.17 -4.93
CA SER A 187 -3.53 2.80 -5.48
C SER A 187 -2.36 1.96 -5.00
N HIS A 188 -1.13 2.51 -5.05
CA HIS A 188 0.07 1.84 -4.57
C HIS A 188 -0.04 1.47 -3.09
N LEU A 189 -0.38 2.43 -2.22
CA LEU A 189 -0.54 2.18 -0.78
C LEU A 189 -1.58 1.09 -0.47
N ARG A 190 -2.72 1.07 -1.20
CA ARG A 190 -3.73 0.00 -1.05
C ARG A 190 -3.18 -1.35 -1.46
N LEU A 191 -2.49 -1.44 -2.59
CA LEU A 191 -1.89 -2.68 -3.06
C LEU A 191 -0.80 -3.16 -2.10
N SER A 192 0.10 -2.29 -1.64
CA SER A 192 1.12 -2.62 -0.64
C SER A 192 0.49 -3.15 0.65
N CYS A 193 -0.57 -2.51 1.15
CA CYS A 193 -1.32 -3.01 2.30
C CYS A 193 -1.92 -4.40 2.02
N TRP A 194 -2.51 -4.62 0.84
CA TRP A 194 -3.09 -5.91 0.49
C TRP A 194 -2.04 -7.02 0.41
N PHE A 195 -0.91 -6.78 -0.24
CA PHE A 195 0.21 -7.73 -0.29
C PHE A 195 0.76 -8.04 1.11
N SER A 196 0.90 -7.03 1.97
CA SER A 196 1.35 -7.22 3.35
C SER A 196 0.36 -8.05 4.17
N VAL A 197 -0.95 -7.82 4.04
CA VAL A 197 -1.99 -8.60 4.72
C VAL A 197 -1.99 -10.05 4.23
N VAL A 198 -1.99 -10.27 2.91
CA VAL A 198 -1.95 -11.62 2.34
C VAL A 198 -0.66 -12.33 2.75
N GLY A 199 0.49 -11.64 2.72
CA GLY A 199 1.77 -12.17 3.18
C GLY A 199 1.71 -12.62 4.64
N ASN A 200 1.20 -11.77 5.54
CA ASN A 200 1.03 -12.09 6.95
C ASN A 200 0.04 -13.23 7.20
N LEU A 201 -1.05 -13.31 6.43
CA LEU A 201 -2.00 -14.43 6.49
C LEU A 201 -1.33 -15.74 6.08
N CYS A 202 -0.64 -15.77 4.94
CA CYS A 202 0.11 -16.94 4.48
C CYS A 202 1.17 -17.33 5.51
N TYR A 203 1.92 -16.37 6.04
CA TYR A 203 2.96 -16.59 7.05
C TYR A 203 2.38 -17.20 8.35
N ALA A 204 1.24 -16.70 8.83
CA ALA A 204 0.52 -17.29 9.96
C ALA A 204 0.04 -18.72 9.68
N LEU A 205 -0.52 -18.96 8.49
CA LEU A 205 -1.02 -20.28 8.12
C LEU A 205 0.10 -21.30 7.94
N THR A 206 1.31 -20.89 7.51
CA THR A 206 2.46 -21.81 7.42
C THR A 206 2.86 -22.40 8.77
N ALA A 207 2.58 -21.71 9.88
CA ALA A 207 2.82 -22.22 11.23
C ALA A 207 1.91 -23.40 11.62
N LEU A 208 0.77 -23.59 10.93
CA LEU A 208 -0.13 -24.72 11.15
C LEU A 208 0.43 -26.04 10.59
N GLY A 209 1.35 -25.96 9.63
CA GLY A 209 1.91 -27.13 8.93
C GLY A 209 2.78 -28.06 9.79
N GLY A 210 3.00 -27.74 11.08
CA GLY A 210 3.65 -28.64 12.04
C GLY A 210 5.15 -28.89 11.80
N VAL A 211 5.74 -28.40 10.72
CA VAL A 211 7.19 -28.36 10.54
C VAL A 211 7.74 -27.49 11.67
N ASN A 212 8.75 -27.98 12.40
CA ASN A 212 9.44 -27.29 13.50
C ASN A 212 10.14 -26.01 13.01
N ASN A 213 9.36 -25.03 12.58
CA ASN A 213 9.83 -23.79 12.02
C ASN A 213 10.00 -22.82 13.18
N LYS A 214 11.07 -23.04 13.97
CA LYS A 214 11.41 -22.25 15.16
C LYS A 214 11.58 -20.76 14.85
N THR A 215 11.76 -20.42 13.58
CA THR A 215 11.88 -19.05 13.06
C THR A 215 10.54 -18.40 12.75
N ASN A 216 9.42 -19.12 12.78
CA ASN A 216 8.10 -18.53 12.51
C ASN A 216 7.52 -17.88 13.78
N ASP A 217 7.16 -16.60 13.68
CA ASP A 217 6.64 -15.81 14.79
C ASP A 217 5.35 -16.36 15.38
N PHE A 218 4.41 -16.78 14.53
CA PHE A 218 3.14 -17.33 14.98
C PHE A 218 3.32 -18.69 15.66
N HIS A 219 4.32 -19.49 15.25
CA HIS A 219 4.70 -20.69 15.98
C HIS A 219 5.28 -20.36 17.36
N SER A 220 6.14 -19.34 17.45
CA SER A 220 6.69 -18.86 18.72
C SER A 220 5.59 -18.34 19.65
N ILE A 221 4.66 -17.53 19.14
CA ILE A 221 3.50 -17.02 19.89
C ILE A 221 2.67 -18.20 20.43
N TYR A 222 2.34 -19.18 19.59
CA TYR A 222 1.59 -20.36 20.00
C TYR A 222 2.31 -21.13 21.11
N LYS A 223 3.61 -21.41 20.94
CA LYS A 223 4.41 -22.12 21.95
C LYS A 223 4.45 -21.39 23.30
N ASN A 224 4.49 -20.07 23.28
CA ASN A 224 4.64 -19.25 24.47
C ASN A 224 3.30 -18.89 25.15
N THR A 225 2.19 -18.85 24.41
CA THR A 225 0.89 -18.33 24.90
C THR A 225 -0.28 -19.32 24.74
N GLY A 226 -0.15 -20.33 23.88
CA GLY A 226 -1.26 -21.21 23.48
C GLY A 226 -2.19 -20.64 22.41
N ILE A 227 -1.97 -19.41 21.94
CA ILE A 227 -2.79 -18.80 20.88
C ILE A 227 -2.48 -19.47 19.54
N SER A 228 -3.46 -20.18 18.97
CA SER A 228 -3.30 -20.85 17.67
C SER A 228 -2.97 -19.85 16.55
N PRO A 229 -2.05 -20.18 15.62
CA PRO A 229 -1.79 -19.36 14.44
C PRO A 229 -3.04 -19.09 13.60
N PHE A 230 -4.02 -20.01 13.62
CA PHE A 230 -5.32 -19.81 12.96
C PHE A 230 -6.09 -18.61 13.54
N PHE A 231 -6.10 -18.45 14.87
CA PHE A 231 -6.75 -17.28 15.49
C PHE A 231 -6.04 -15.98 15.12
N ALA A 232 -4.71 -15.99 15.06
CA ALA A 232 -3.95 -14.83 14.61
C ALA A 232 -4.27 -14.45 13.16
N ALA A 233 -4.37 -15.43 12.25
CA ALA A 233 -4.78 -15.20 10.88
C ALA A 233 -6.21 -14.61 10.79
N MET A 234 -7.16 -15.16 11.54
CA MET A 234 -8.53 -14.61 11.60
C MET A 234 -8.56 -13.19 12.15
N PHE A 235 -7.71 -12.88 13.15
CA PHE A 235 -7.58 -11.54 13.70
C PHE A 235 -7.01 -10.55 12.67
N ILE A 236 -5.95 -10.91 11.95
CA ILE A 236 -5.37 -10.10 10.86
C ILE A 236 -6.45 -9.76 9.82
N LEU A 237 -7.19 -10.77 9.35
CA LEU A 237 -8.24 -10.56 8.35
C LEU A 237 -9.38 -9.69 8.89
N SER A 238 -9.91 -10.03 10.06
CA SER A 238 -11.08 -9.36 10.65
C SER A 238 -10.77 -7.90 11.00
N SER A 239 -9.60 -7.64 11.59
CA SER A 239 -9.18 -6.29 11.96
C SER A 239 -9.03 -5.39 10.73
N MET A 240 -8.48 -5.91 9.63
CA MET A 240 -8.33 -5.16 8.38
C MET A 240 -9.68 -4.85 7.73
N LEU A 241 -10.61 -5.79 7.75
CA LEU A 241 -11.98 -5.57 7.25
C LEU A 241 -12.72 -4.51 8.09
N ILE A 242 -12.63 -4.59 9.43
CA ILE A 242 -13.22 -3.59 10.33
C ILE A 242 -12.61 -2.21 10.05
N TRP A 243 -11.30 -2.13 9.89
CA TRP A 243 -10.64 -0.86 9.57
C TRP A 243 -11.13 -0.26 8.26
N GLN A 244 -11.27 -1.08 7.20
CA GLN A 244 -11.84 -0.61 5.93
C GLN A 244 -13.29 -0.13 6.08
N MET A 245 -14.11 -0.80 6.88
CA MET A 245 -15.49 -0.35 7.18
C MET A 245 -15.53 0.98 7.94
N ILE A 246 -14.57 1.22 8.84
CA ILE A 246 -14.44 2.51 9.53
C ILE A 246 -14.07 3.60 8.52
N LEU A 247 -13.07 3.34 7.67
CA LEU A 247 -12.62 4.32 6.67
C LEU A 247 -13.69 4.67 5.63
N SER A 248 -14.50 3.71 5.19
CA SER A 248 -15.61 3.97 4.25
C SER A 248 -16.67 4.88 4.86
N LYS A 249 -16.99 4.70 6.15
CA LYS A 249 -17.93 5.56 6.89
C LYS A 249 -17.38 6.97 7.13
N CYS A 250 -16.08 7.10 7.41
CA CYS A 250 -15.45 8.40 7.64
C CYS A 250 -15.29 9.22 6.34
N HIS A 251 -15.28 8.57 5.18
CA HIS A 251 -15.04 9.23 3.89
C HIS A 251 -16.01 8.72 2.79
N PRO A 252 -17.33 8.93 2.94
CA PRO A 252 -18.35 8.36 2.04
C PRO A 252 -18.26 8.86 0.60
N ASN A 253 -17.73 10.08 0.40
CA ASN A 253 -17.61 10.72 -0.92
C ASN A 253 -16.41 10.25 -1.75
N THR A 254 -15.61 9.32 -1.25
CA THR A 254 -14.47 8.74 -1.98
C THR A 254 -14.86 7.44 -2.69
N ASP A 255 -15.85 6.72 -2.18
CA ASP A 255 -16.25 5.40 -2.68
C ASP A 255 -17.07 5.46 -3.98
N SER A 256 -17.85 6.53 -4.19
CA SER A 256 -18.59 6.75 -5.44
C SER A 256 -17.68 6.96 -6.66
N GLN A 257 -16.47 7.49 -6.44
CA GLN A 257 -15.46 7.66 -7.50
C GLN A 257 -14.54 6.45 -7.65
N LEU A 258 -14.30 5.70 -6.56
CA LEU A 258 -13.61 4.41 -6.64
C LEU A 258 -14.45 3.39 -7.40
N GLY A 259 -15.77 3.37 -7.26
CA GLY A 259 -16.69 2.49 -8.00
C GLY A 259 -16.51 2.54 -9.52
N ASN A 260 -16.26 3.73 -10.09
CA ASN A 260 -15.99 3.90 -11.53
C ASN A 260 -14.55 3.55 -11.94
N ASN A 261 -13.64 3.40 -10.96
CA ASN A 261 -12.24 3.03 -11.15
C ASN A 261 -11.90 1.64 -10.57
N ARG A 262 -12.91 0.86 -10.14
CA ARG A 262 -12.71 -0.49 -9.59
C ARG A 262 -12.23 -1.38 -10.73
N PHE A 263 -10.91 -1.54 -10.82
CA PHE A 263 -10.25 -2.39 -11.81
C PHE A 263 -10.62 -2.01 -13.25
N GLY A 264 -10.02 -0.93 -13.77
CA GLY A 264 -10.04 -0.58 -15.22
C GLY A 264 -9.55 -1.68 -16.18
N LEU A 265 -9.38 -2.92 -15.70
CA LEU A 265 -9.16 -4.14 -16.47
C LEU A 265 -10.39 -4.61 -17.26
N PHE A 266 -11.63 -4.19 -16.96
CA PHE A 266 -12.81 -4.77 -17.61
C PHE A 266 -13.88 -3.83 -18.18
N ASN A 267 -13.80 -2.51 -17.97
CA ASN A 267 -14.92 -1.62 -18.35
C ASN A 267 -14.76 -0.82 -19.65
N ASN A 268 -13.72 -1.05 -20.46
CA ASN A 268 -13.50 -0.27 -21.69
C ASN A 268 -13.96 -0.91 -23.01
N SER A 269 -14.78 -1.97 -22.98
CA SER A 269 -15.17 -2.67 -24.22
C SER A 269 -16.56 -2.36 -24.78
N LYS A 270 -17.44 -1.57 -24.13
CA LYS A 270 -18.86 -1.56 -24.55
C LYS A 270 -19.52 -0.27 -25.03
N ASN A 271 -18.95 0.93 -24.88
CA ASN A 271 -19.74 2.15 -25.17
C ASN A 271 -19.20 3.08 -26.28
N ASN A 272 -18.26 2.64 -27.12
CA ASN A 272 -17.86 3.40 -28.31
C ASN A 272 -18.30 2.72 -29.61
N THR A 273 -19.51 2.15 -29.66
CA THR A 273 -20.20 2.07 -30.94
C THR A 273 -20.72 3.49 -31.20
N PRO A 274 -20.27 4.18 -32.25
CA PRO A 274 -20.95 5.41 -32.66
C PRO A 274 -22.36 4.97 -33.04
N GLU A 275 -23.35 5.33 -32.23
CA GLU A 275 -24.71 5.46 -32.74
C GLU A 275 -24.59 6.44 -33.90
N GLN A 276 -24.53 5.89 -35.11
CA GLN A 276 -24.83 6.62 -36.33
C GLN A 276 -26.17 7.26 -36.08
N SER A 277 -26.16 8.58 -35.85
CA SER A 277 -27.34 9.42 -35.96
C SER A 277 -27.86 9.26 -37.37
N VAL A 278 -28.75 8.29 -37.57
CA VAL A 278 -29.60 8.22 -38.75
C VAL A 278 -30.42 9.51 -38.69
N ALA A 279 -30.03 10.45 -39.54
CA ALA A 279 -30.80 11.63 -39.82
C ALA A 279 -32.15 11.18 -40.40
N GLU A 280 -33.17 11.06 -39.55
CA GLU A 280 -34.56 11.07 -40.00
C GLU A 280 -34.87 12.46 -40.55
N SER A 281 -34.61 12.60 -41.84
CA SER A 281 -35.20 13.62 -42.70
C SER A 281 -36.73 13.49 -42.65
N LYS A 282 -37.37 14.23 -41.74
CA LYS A 282 -38.81 14.51 -41.83
C LYS A 282 -39.04 15.45 -43.00
N MET A 283 -39.39 14.87 -44.14
CA MET A 283 -39.85 15.55 -45.33
C MET A 283 -41.28 16.05 -45.08
N GLU A 284 -41.44 17.32 -44.68
CA GLU A 284 -42.75 17.99 -44.65
C GLU A 284 -43.16 18.33 -46.09
N LEU A 285 -44.03 17.49 -46.66
CA LEU A 285 -44.79 17.80 -47.88
C LEU A 285 -45.87 18.82 -47.54
N THR A 286 -45.58 20.10 -47.83
CA THR A 286 -46.58 21.17 -47.80
C THR A 286 -47.33 21.15 -49.13
N TYR A 287 -48.62 20.80 -49.10
CA TYR A 287 -49.50 20.80 -50.26
C TYR A 287 -50.84 21.46 -49.92
N GLN A 288 -50.97 22.78 -50.15
CA GLN A 288 -52.23 23.52 -50.33
C GLN A 288 -51.84 24.81 -51.07
N GLY A 289 -52.46 25.28 -52.16
CA GLY A 289 -53.71 24.94 -52.83
C GLY A 289 -54.24 26.25 -53.43
N LEU A 290 -54.17 26.40 -54.75
CA LEU A 290 -54.79 27.49 -55.52
C LEU A 290 -56.28 27.19 -55.69
N VAL A 291 -57.16 27.98 -55.06
CA VAL A 291 -58.45 28.48 -55.58
C VAL A 291 -58.75 29.82 -54.92
#